data_AF-A0A811NN57-F1
#
_entry.id   AF-A0A811NN57-F1
#
_cell.length_a   1.000
_cell.length_b   1.000
_cell.length_c   1.000
_cell.angle_alpha   90.00
_cell.angle_beta   90.00
_cell.angle_gamma   90.00
#
_symmetry.space_group_name_H-M   'P 1'
#
loop_
_entity.id
_entity.type
_entity.pdbx_description
1 polymer ?
#
loop_
_entity_poly.entity_id
_entity_poly.type
_entity_poly.pdbx_seq_one_letter_code
_entity_poly.pdbx_strand_id
1 'polypeptide(L)' 'MEELNAAKVIAVGPGDRDRDGKLIPVSLSEGDTVLLPKYGGTEVKLAEKEYVNICMLF' A
#
# COMPACT_ATOMS: atom_id res chain seq x y z
N MET A 1 -15.62 18.59 5.35
CA MET A 1 -14.60 17.89 6.14
C MET A 1 -14.04 16.81 5.26
N GLU A 2 -12.79 16.98 4.84
CA GLU A 2 -12.10 15.99 4.02
C GLU A 2 -11.79 14.82 4.95
N GLU A 3 -12.52 13.72 4.78
CA GLU A 3 -12.35 12.50 5.56
C GLU A 3 -10.88 12.07 5.43
N LEU A 4 -10.16 12.07 6.55
CA LEU A 4 -8.78 11.61 6.59
C LEU A 4 -8.83 10.10 6.36
N ASN A 5 -8.58 9.69 5.12
CA ASN A 5 -8.48 8.30 4.72
C ASN A 5 -7.17 7.70 5.25
N ALA A 6 -7.07 7.58 6.58
CA ALA A 6 -5.96 6.91 7.24
C ALA A 6 -6.21 5.40 7.21
N ALA A 7 -5.25 4.65 6.67
CA ALA A 7 -5.29 3.20 6.66
C ALA A 7 -4.04 2.63 7.32
N LYS A 8 -4.18 1.41 7.84
CA LYS A 8 -3.08 0.67 8.43
C LYS A 8 -2.53 -0.31 7.41
N VAL A 9 -1.22 -0.29 7.22
CA VAL A 9 -0.52 -1.25 6.39
C VAL A 9 -0.59 -2.63 7.04
N ILE A 10 -1.09 -3.60 6.29
CA ILE A 10 -1.29 -5.00 6.73
C ILE A 10 -0.33 -5.97 6.06
N ALA A 11 0.18 -5.61 4.89
CA ALA A 11 1.15 -6.41 4.15
C ALA A 11 1.96 -5.48 3.26
N VAL A 12 3.25 -5.78 3.13
CA VAL A 12 4.19 -5.01 2.32
C VAL A 12 4.87 -5.96 1.33
N GLY A 13 4.83 -5.61 0.04
CA GLY A 13 5.53 -6.36 -1.00
C GLY A 13 7.04 -6.09 -0.97
N PRO A 14 7.88 -6.93 -1.62
CA PRO A 14 9.34 -6.79 -1.62
C PRO A 14 9.88 -5.55 -2.36
N GLY A 15 9.00 -4.64 -2.81
CA GLY A 15 9.33 -3.44 -3.57
C GLY A 15 9.56 -3.69 -5.06
N ASP A 16 9.82 -2.60 -5.78
CA ASP A 16 10.07 -2.66 -7.23
C ASP A 16 11.47 -3.20 -7.53
N ARG A 17 11.65 -3.75 -8.72
CA ARG A 17 12.97 -4.19 -9.20
C ARG A 17 13.50 -3.19 -10.19
N ASP A 18 14.69 -2.69 -9.94
CA ASP A 18 15.40 -1.88 -10.93
C ASP A 18 15.77 -2.74 -12.17
N ARG A 19 16.14 -2.08 -13.27
CA ARG A 19 16.56 -2.72 -14.53
C ARG A 19 17.75 -3.67 -14.34
N ASP A 20 18.58 -3.41 -13.33
CA ASP A 20 19.70 -4.25 -12.93
C ASP A 20 19.32 -5.44 -12.04
N GLY A 21 18.02 -5.65 -11.78
CA GLY A 21 17.49 -6.74 -10.96
C GLY A 21 17.65 -6.53 -9.45
N LYS A 22 18.12 -5.36 -9.02
CA LYS A 22 18.19 -4.99 -7.60
C LYS A 22 16.79 -4.67 -7.07
N LEU A 23 16.47 -5.22 -5.91
CA LEU A 23 15.27 -4.88 -5.17
C LEU A 23 15.42 -3.48 -4.57
N ILE A 24 14.46 -2.60 -4.85
CA ILE A 24 14.32 -1.30 -4.21
C ILE A 24 13.47 -1.54 -2.95
N PRO A 25 14.06 -1.42 -1.75
CA PRO A 25 13.31 -1.66 -0.52
C PRO A 25 12.27 -0.56 -0.33
N VAL A 26 11.04 -0.98 -0.11
CA VAL A 26 9.96 -0.08 0.31
C VAL A 26 10.22 0.44 1.72
N SER A 27 9.97 1.74 1.92
CA SER A 27 10.20 2.42 3.20
C SER A 27 9.10 2.18 4.24
N LEU A 28 8.07 1.41 3.89
CA LEU A 28 6.91 1.13 4.74
C LEU A 28 7.02 -0.24 5.38
N SER A 29 6.62 -0.35 6.64
CA SER A 29 6.55 -1.61 7.38
C SER A 29 5.11 -2.00 7.70
N GLU A 30 4.90 -3.28 8.01
CA GLU A 30 3.60 -3.75 8.50
C GLU A 30 3.24 -3.02 9.81
N GLY A 31 2.03 -2.46 9.85
CA GLY A 31 1.52 -1.73 11.00
C GLY A 31 1.65 -0.21 10.92
N ASP A 32 2.34 0.33 9.91
CA ASP A 32 2.41 1.77 9.68
C ASP A 32 1.05 2.36 9.30
N THR A 33 0.82 3.61 9.70
CA THR A 33 -0.39 4.36 9.33
C THR A 33 -0.07 5.27 8.16
N VAL A 34 -0.75 5.06 7.03
CA VAL A 34 -0.57 5.83 5.80
C VAL A 34 -1.86 6.55 5.45
N LEU A 35 -1.72 7.71 4.83
CA LEU A 35 -2.84 8.46 4.27
C LEU A 35 -3.04 8.01 2.84
N LEU A 36 -4.21 7.42 2.56
CA LEU A 36 -4.59 7.00 1.23
C LEU A 36 -5.21 8.19 0.49
N PRO A 37 -4.86 8.41 -0.80
CA PRO A 37 -5.60 9.34 -1.63
C PRO A 37 -7.05 8.86 -1.81
N LYS A 38 -7.99 9.79 -2.03
CA LYS A 38 -9.42 9.47 -2.26
C LYS A 38 -9.67 8.56 -3.47
N TYR A 39 -8.74 8.55 -4.42
CA TYR A 39 -8.84 7.79 -5.66
C TYR A 39 -7.49 7.14 -5.96
N GLY A 40 -7.50 5.83 -6.17
CA GLY A 40 -6.30 5.06 -6.49
C GLY A 40 -6.27 3.74 -5.75
N GLY A 41 -5.89 2.68 -6.48
CA GLY A 41 -5.79 1.32 -5.96
C GLY A 41 -6.87 0.38 -6.46
N THR A 42 -6.61 -0.91 -6.31
CA THR A 42 -7.55 -1.99 -6.63
C THR A 42 -8.19 -2.46 -5.33
N GLU A 43 -9.52 -2.45 -5.26
CA GLU A 43 -10.23 -3.04 -4.13
C GLU A 43 -10.10 -4.57 -4.18
N VAL A 44 -9.56 -5.13 -3.12
CA VAL A 44 -9.38 -6.57 -2.93
C VAL A 44 -10.24 -7.00 -1.75
N LYS A 45 -11.22 -7.85 -2.01
CA LYS A 45 -12.04 -8.46 -0.96
C LYS A 45 -11.41 -9.78 -0.56
N LEU A 46 -10.86 -9.86 0.65
CA LEU A 46 -10.37 -11.13 1.22
C LEU A 46 -11.27 -11.55 2.37
N ALA A 47 -11.94 -12.69 2.18
CA ALA A 47 -12.97 -13.23 3.07
C ALA A 47 -14.11 -12.21 3.30
N GLU A 48 -14.05 -11.46 4.40
CA GLU A 48 -15.10 -10.52 4.84
C GLU A 48 -14.57 -9.09 5.05
N LYS A 49 -13.30 -8.85 4.71
CA LYS A 49 -12.66 -7.53 4.85
C LYS A 49 -12.35 -6.95 3.48
N GLU A 50 -12.77 -5.70 3.29
CA GLU A 50 -12.39 -4.88 2.15
C GLU A 50 -11.00 -4.31 2.39
N TYR A 51 -10.10 -4.61 1.46
CA TYR A 51 -8.75 -4.08 1.45
C TYR A 51 -8.55 -3.26 0.18
N VAL A 52 -7.76 -2.19 0.28
CA VAL A 52 -7.38 -1.40 -0.89
C VAL A 52 -5.93 -1.71 -1.17
N ASN A 53 -5.68 -2.36 -2.31
CA ASN A 53 -4.32 -2.51 -2.82
C ASN A 53 -3.91 -1.20 -3.46
N ILE A 54 -3.06 -0.44 -2.78
CA ILE A 54 -2.37 0.71 -3.36
C ILE A 54 -0.94 0.28 -3.67
N CYS A 55 -0.62 0.24 -4.96
CA CYS A 55 0.74 0.11 -5.43
C CYS A 55 1.45 1.45 -5.19
N MET A 56 2.19 1.53 -4.07
CA MET A 56 3.13 2.62 -3.85
C MET A 56 4.46 2.27 -4.52
N LEU A 57 4.77 2.98 -5.59
CA LEU A 57 6.11 3.08 -6.15
C LEU A 57 6.88 4.11 -5.30
N PHE A 58 7.41 3.71 -4.15
CA PHE A 58 8.37 4.50 -3.38
C PHE A 58 9.63 3.69 -3.15
#